data_AF-A0A2T9ZBS8-F1
#
_entry.id   AF-A0A2T9ZBS8-F1
#
_cell.length_a   1.000
_cell.length_b   1.000
_cell.length_c   1.000
_cell.angle_alpha   90.00
_cell.angle_beta   90.00
_cell.angle_gamma   90.00
#
_symmetry.space_group_name_H-M   'P 1'
#
loop_
_entity.id
_entity.type
_entity.pdbx_description
1 polymer ?
#
loop_
_entity_poly.entity_id
_entity_poly.type
_entity_poly.pdbx_seq_one_letter_code
_entity_poly.pdbx_strand_id
1 'polypeptide(L)'
;VKKEAKKGNSRDKYDSKISQEHLMPGEILVGQPDPTSNLRPIKLFIPYNETKAEKCYRMLWDRSQEYNSEFWTKNNQDFQKGIDKLEEKAKSENKSVSESDLENYFREYLNQSYEKHKKYNRGWWKLNLSLLIPGWFAKLDSLIRYKRRNDYYFTKYANSEIFPQEKDPNNPNLSKKSNFFDKNSEKLGHRENSDPSDSFSVRRKEKIDSYY
;
A
#
# COMPACT_ATOMS: atom_id res chain seq x y z
N VAL A 1 34.92 -12.99 -31.25
CA VAL A 1 34.14 -13.33 -30.04
C VAL A 1 33.16 -12.20 -29.75
N LYS A 2 31.88 -12.38 -30.06
CA LYS A 2 30.82 -11.38 -29.87
C LYS A 2 30.55 -11.24 -28.37
N LYS A 3 30.70 -10.04 -27.81
CA LYS A 3 30.25 -9.73 -26.44
C LYS A 3 28.77 -9.37 -26.51
N GLU A 4 27.92 -10.26 -26.04
CA GLU A 4 26.50 -10.01 -25.86
C GLU A 4 26.31 -8.94 -24.79
N ALA A 5 25.70 -7.82 -25.17
CA ALA A 5 25.26 -6.79 -24.23
C ALA A 5 24.11 -7.35 -23.41
N LYS A 6 24.33 -7.56 -22.11
CA LYS A 6 23.26 -7.82 -21.15
C LYS A 6 22.27 -6.66 -21.20
N LYS A 7 21.12 -6.90 -21.80
CA LYS A 7 19.97 -5.99 -21.82
C LYS A 7 19.51 -5.84 -20.37
N GLY A 8 19.98 -4.80 -19.69
CA GLY A 8 19.54 -4.45 -18.35
C GLY A 8 18.03 -4.32 -18.38
N ASN A 9 17.36 -5.18 -17.63
CA ASN A 9 15.91 -5.18 -17.51
C ASN A 9 15.53 -3.88 -16.79
N SER A 10 15.08 -2.85 -17.51
CA SER A 10 14.71 -1.55 -16.94
C SER A 10 13.36 -1.61 -16.18
N ARG A 11 13.12 -2.70 -15.45
CA ARG A 11 11.91 -2.94 -14.65
C ARG A 11 12.05 -2.49 -13.20
N ASP A 12 13.16 -1.86 -12.84
CA ASP A 12 13.42 -1.35 -11.49
C ASP A 12 13.20 0.17 -11.41
N LYS A 13 12.13 0.69 -12.03
CA LYS A 13 11.73 2.09 -11.83
C LYS A 13 10.48 2.09 -10.96
N TYR A 14 10.71 2.35 -9.67
CA TYR A 14 9.74 2.41 -8.57
C TYR A 14 9.30 1.07 -7.97
N ASP A 15 10.24 0.23 -7.53
CA ASP A 15 9.95 -0.69 -6.43
C ASP A 15 9.94 0.14 -5.13
N SER A 16 8.80 0.79 -4.84
CA SER A 16 8.56 1.27 -3.49
C SER A 16 8.41 0.02 -2.62
N LYS A 17 9.53 -0.55 -2.16
CA LYS A 17 9.53 -1.48 -1.04
C LYS A 17 9.08 -0.67 0.17
N ILE A 18 7.76 -0.50 0.26
CA ILE A 18 7.08 0.22 1.32
C ILE A 18 7.41 -0.55 2.59
N SER A 19 8.41 -0.03 3.33
CA SER A 19 8.88 -0.61 4.57
C SER A 19 7.73 -0.56 5.56
N GLN A 20 7.41 -1.72 6.16
CA GLN A 20 6.42 -1.79 7.21
C GLN A 20 6.97 -1.32 8.56
N GLU A 21 8.28 -1.09 8.67
CA GLU A 21 8.98 -0.96 9.94
C GLU A 21 8.50 0.25 10.76
N HIS A 22 8.03 1.29 10.08
CA HIS A 22 7.59 2.55 10.69
C HIS A 22 6.06 2.73 10.71
N LEU A 23 5.29 1.69 10.36
CA LEU A 23 3.82 1.74 10.42
C LEU A 23 3.33 1.40 11.82
N MET A 24 2.54 2.30 12.40
CA MET A 24 1.87 2.06 13.68
C MET A 24 0.54 1.32 13.49
N PRO A 25 0.00 0.67 14.55
CA PRO A 25 -1.31 0.03 14.48
C PRO A 25 -2.41 0.99 14.02
N GLY A 26 -3.14 0.57 12.99
CA GLY A 26 -4.22 1.37 12.40
C GLY A 26 -3.76 2.41 11.38
N GLU A 27 -2.44 2.57 11.16
CA GLU A 27 -1.93 3.36 10.05
C GLU A 27 -2.01 2.57 8.72
N ILE A 28 -2.16 3.32 7.63
CA ILE A 28 -2.16 2.82 6.27
C ILE A 28 -1.09 3.60 5.52
N LEU A 29 -0.21 2.91 4.80
CA LEU A 29 0.82 3.55 4.00
C LEU A 29 0.40 3.59 2.54
N VAL A 30 0.47 4.77 1.95
CA VAL A 30 0.13 5.03 0.55
C VAL A 30 1.40 5.44 -0.19
N GLY A 31 1.76 4.70 -1.23
CA GLY A 31 2.95 4.96 -2.03
C GLY A 31 2.73 5.97 -3.15
N GLN A 32 3.80 6.21 -3.91
CA GLN A 32 3.75 6.98 -5.14
C GLN A 32 2.89 6.28 -6.20
N PRO A 33 2.22 7.03 -7.09
CA PRO A 33 1.44 6.43 -8.16
C PRO A 33 2.33 5.59 -9.07
N ASP A 34 1.87 4.40 -9.44
CA ASP A 34 2.55 3.57 -10.44
C ASP A 34 2.49 4.27 -11.81
N PRO A 35 3.63 4.42 -12.52
CA PRO A 35 3.68 5.10 -13.81
C PRO A 35 2.83 4.46 -14.91
N THR A 36 2.43 3.19 -14.75
CA THR A 36 1.66 2.48 -15.79
C THR A 36 0.17 2.40 -15.47
N SER A 37 -0.21 1.93 -14.28
CA SER A 37 -1.63 1.89 -13.87
C SER A 37 -2.18 3.23 -13.39
N ASN A 38 -1.32 4.20 -13.02
CA ASN A 38 -1.66 5.45 -12.33
C ASN A 38 -2.32 5.26 -10.95
N LEU A 39 -2.34 4.03 -10.42
CA LEU A 39 -2.89 3.74 -9.10
C LEU A 39 -1.81 3.86 -8.02
N ARG A 40 -2.21 4.32 -6.83
CA ARG A 40 -1.31 4.36 -5.68
C ARG A 40 -1.32 3.00 -4.95
N PRO A 41 -0.17 2.35 -4.76
CA PRO A 41 -0.10 1.14 -3.95
C PRO A 41 -0.40 1.48 -2.49
N ILE A 42 -1.19 0.63 -1.84
CA ILE A 42 -1.59 0.79 -0.44
C ILE A 42 -1.11 -0.43 0.34
N LYS A 43 -0.45 -0.20 1.48
CA LYS A 43 0.00 -1.26 2.38
C LYS A 43 -0.68 -1.11 3.74
N LEU A 44 -1.37 -2.17 4.15
CA LEU A 44 -1.98 -2.27 5.47
C LEU A 44 -0.93 -2.60 6.53
N PHE A 45 -1.10 -2.05 7.72
CA PHE A 45 -0.34 -2.48 8.89
C PHE A 45 -0.59 -3.97 9.19
N ILE A 46 0.47 -4.77 9.29
CA ILE A 46 0.42 -6.18 9.65
C ILE A 46 0.84 -6.34 11.12
N PRO A 47 -0.07 -6.71 12.04
CA PRO A 47 0.30 -6.92 13.42
C PRO A 47 1.23 -8.15 13.57
N TYR A 48 2.16 -8.10 14.53
CA TYR A 48 3.06 -9.21 14.85
C TYR A 48 2.30 -10.50 15.23
N ASN A 49 1.19 -10.35 15.94
CA ASN A 49 0.29 -11.45 16.32
C ASN A 49 -0.99 -11.43 15.47
N GLU A 50 -0.85 -11.44 14.14
CA GLU A 50 -1.94 -11.47 13.16
C GLU A 50 -2.86 -12.68 13.41
N THR A 51 -4.16 -12.44 13.58
CA THR A 51 -5.14 -13.53 13.66
C THR A 51 -5.39 -14.14 12.28
N LYS A 52 -5.94 -15.36 12.25
CA LYS A 52 -6.30 -16.01 10.98
C LYS A 52 -7.30 -15.16 10.17
N ALA A 53 -8.24 -14.48 10.84
CA ALA A 53 -9.21 -13.60 10.20
C ALA A 53 -8.54 -12.35 9.61
N GLU A 54 -7.65 -11.70 10.36
CA GLU A 54 -6.86 -10.54 9.89
C GLU A 54 -6.00 -10.90 8.68
N LYS A 55 -5.32 -12.05 8.73
CA LYS A 55 -4.52 -12.56 7.61
C LYS A 55 -5.36 -12.84 6.37
N CYS A 56 -6.52 -13.49 6.55
CA CYS A 56 -7.44 -13.78 5.46
C CYS A 56 -7.93 -12.49 4.79
N TYR A 57 -8.36 -11.50 5.59
CA TYR A 57 -8.77 -10.20 5.11
C TYR A 57 -7.66 -9.49 4.34
N ARG A 58 -6.44 -9.45 4.89
CA ARG A 58 -5.28 -8.84 4.23
C ARG A 58 -4.97 -9.50 2.89
N MET A 59 -4.89 -10.83 2.85
CA MET A 59 -4.61 -11.54 1.59
C MET A 59 -5.71 -11.30 0.54
N LEU A 60 -6.97 -11.24 0.95
CA LEU A 60 -8.07 -10.93 0.04
C LEU A 60 -8.01 -9.47 -0.45
N TRP A 61 -7.60 -8.55 0.43
CA TRP A 61 -7.40 -7.15 0.08
C TRP A 61 -6.27 -6.99 -0.93
N ASP A 62 -5.11 -7.61 -0.67
CA ASP A 62 -3.94 -7.60 -1.56
C ASP A 62 -4.33 -8.13 -2.95
N ARG A 63 -5.07 -9.24 -3.00
CA ARG A 63 -5.62 -9.80 -4.25
C ARG A 63 -6.56 -8.84 -4.97
N SER A 64 -7.37 -8.09 -4.22
CA SER A 64 -8.25 -7.06 -4.78
C SER A 64 -7.40 -5.96 -5.42
N GLN A 65 -6.41 -5.44 -4.71
CA GLN A 65 -5.52 -4.39 -5.24
C GLN A 65 -4.74 -4.86 -6.47
N GLU A 66 -4.24 -6.10 -6.47
CA GLU A 66 -3.58 -6.70 -7.62
C GLU A 66 -4.52 -6.78 -8.84
N TYR A 67 -5.75 -7.27 -8.65
CA TYR A 67 -6.76 -7.30 -9.71
C TYR A 67 -7.04 -5.91 -10.31
N ASN A 68 -7.13 -4.88 -9.47
CA ASN A 68 -7.31 -3.49 -9.90
C ASN A 68 -6.10 -2.98 -10.69
N SER A 69 -4.90 -3.19 -10.15
CA SER A 69 -3.64 -2.77 -10.77
C SER A 69 -3.41 -3.43 -12.13
N GLU A 70 -3.61 -4.73 -12.24
CA GLU A 70 -3.48 -5.48 -13.49
C GLU A 70 -4.43 -4.95 -14.58
N PHE A 71 -5.68 -4.70 -14.21
CA PHE A 71 -6.68 -4.18 -15.14
C PHE A 71 -6.29 -2.80 -15.68
N TRP A 72 -5.94 -1.86 -14.79
CA TRP A 72 -5.60 -0.49 -15.19
C TRP A 72 -4.27 -0.41 -15.92
N THR A 73 -3.28 -1.22 -15.55
CA THR A 73 -2.03 -1.35 -16.30
C THR A 73 -2.31 -1.73 -17.75
N LYS A 74 -3.12 -2.78 -17.96
CA LYS A 74 -3.47 -3.23 -19.31
C LYS A 74 -4.32 -2.20 -20.05
N ASN A 75 -5.32 -1.61 -19.38
CA ASN A 75 -6.19 -0.60 -19.98
C ASN A 75 -5.39 0.63 -20.45
N ASN A 76 -4.49 1.15 -19.62
CA ASN A 76 -3.71 2.33 -19.94
C ASN A 76 -2.70 2.04 -21.07
N GLN A 77 -2.10 0.84 -21.08
CA GLN A 77 -1.24 0.42 -22.18
C GLN A 77 -2.00 0.30 -23.51
N ASP A 78 -3.20 -0.27 -23.50
CA ASP A 78 -4.05 -0.40 -24.70
C ASP A 78 -4.48 0.99 -25.20
N PHE A 79 -4.83 1.89 -24.29
CA PHE A 79 -5.19 3.27 -24.59
C PHE A 79 -4.00 4.06 -25.18
N GLN A 80 -2.83 4.01 -24.53
CA GLN A 80 -1.63 4.70 -25.01
C GLN A 80 -1.24 4.24 -26.42
N LYS A 81 -1.31 2.93 -26.71
CA LYS A 81 -1.06 2.41 -28.06
C LYS A 81 -2.00 2.99 -29.12
N GLY A 82 -3.24 3.31 -28.76
CA GLY A 82 -4.18 3.93 -29.69
C GLY A 82 -3.85 5.40 -29.93
N ILE A 83 -3.43 6.12 -28.90
CA ILE A 83 -2.90 7.49 -29.02
C ILE A 83 -1.64 7.52 -29.89
N ASP A 84 -0.69 6.61 -29.65
CA ASP A 84 0.55 6.53 -30.43
C ASP A 84 0.25 6.31 -31.93
N LYS A 85 -0.71 5.44 -32.26
CA LYS A 85 -1.17 5.22 -33.64
C LYS A 85 -1.82 6.47 -34.26
N LEU A 86 -2.59 7.21 -33.47
CA LEU A 86 -3.22 8.46 -33.93
C LEU A 86 -2.15 9.51 -34.23
N GLU A 87 -1.14 9.63 -33.37
CA GLU A 87 0.01 10.51 -33.60
C GLU A 87 0.84 10.10 -34.82
N GLU A 88 1.09 8.80 -35.01
CA GLU A 88 1.79 8.28 -36.20
C GLU A 88 1.03 8.62 -37.49
N LYS A 89 -0.30 8.45 -37.48
CA LYS A 89 -1.16 8.82 -38.61
C LYS A 89 -1.10 10.32 -38.89
N ALA A 90 -1.21 11.17 -37.87
CA ALA A 90 -1.11 12.62 -38.01
C ALA A 90 0.26 13.04 -38.57
N LYS A 91 1.36 12.44 -38.07
CA LYS A 91 2.72 12.66 -38.57
C LYS A 91 2.86 12.26 -40.04
N SER A 92 2.26 11.15 -40.47
CA SER A 92 2.28 10.72 -41.88
C SER A 92 1.55 11.70 -42.81
N GLU A 93 0.56 12.41 -42.30
CA GLU A 93 -0.18 13.46 -43.01
C GLU A 93 0.46 14.87 -42.87
N ASN A 94 1.64 14.97 -42.25
CA ASN A 94 2.30 16.24 -41.88
C ASN A 94 1.40 17.18 -41.05
N LYS A 95 0.54 16.64 -40.19
CA LYS A 95 -0.37 17.38 -39.31
C LYS A 95 -0.09 17.05 -37.84
N SER A 96 -0.46 17.96 -36.95
CA SER A 96 -0.62 17.66 -35.53
C SER A 96 -1.97 17.00 -35.27
N VAL A 97 -2.07 16.20 -34.21
CA VAL A 97 -3.34 15.61 -33.78
C VAL A 97 -4.32 16.73 -33.42
N SER A 98 -5.47 16.76 -34.08
CA SER A 98 -6.55 17.70 -33.78
C SER A 98 -7.33 17.27 -32.53
N GLU A 99 -7.92 18.23 -31.81
CA GLU A 99 -8.84 17.96 -30.70
C GLU A 99 -10.03 17.09 -31.15
N SER A 100 -10.56 17.34 -32.35
CA SER A 100 -11.63 16.54 -32.95
C SER A 100 -11.23 15.08 -33.17
N ASP A 101 -9.97 14.83 -33.51
CA ASP A 101 -9.46 13.48 -33.78
C ASP A 101 -9.29 12.70 -32.48
N LEU A 102 -8.82 13.38 -31.43
CA LEU A 102 -8.78 12.82 -30.07
C LEU A 102 -10.19 12.53 -29.56
N GLU A 103 -11.14 13.45 -29.71
CA GLU A 103 -12.53 13.26 -29.26
C GLU A 103 -13.16 12.03 -29.92
N ASN A 104 -13.01 11.90 -31.24
CA ASN A 104 -13.49 10.73 -31.98
C ASN A 104 -12.84 9.44 -31.48
N TYR A 105 -11.52 9.45 -31.29
CA TYR A 105 -10.80 8.30 -30.74
C TYR A 105 -11.31 7.94 -29.32
N PHE A 106 -11.48 8.92 -28.44
CA PHE A 106 -12.00 8.69 -27.08
C PHE A 106 -13.39 8.04 -27.13
N ARG A 107 -14.29 8.56 -27.96
CA ARG A 107 -15.64 8.01 -28.12
C ARG A 107 -15.61 6.57 -28.64
N GLU A 108 -14.80 6.29 -29.64
CA GLU A 108 -14.64 4.93 -30.19
C GLU A 108 -14.04 3.97 -29.17
N TYR A 109 -12.98 4.39 -28.46
CA TYR A 109 -12.34 3.58 -27.43
C TYR A 109 -13.30 3.23 -26.31
N LEU A 110 -14.09 4.20 -25.83
CA LEU A 110 -15.10 3.97 -24.78
C LEU A 110 -16.19 3.00 -25.23
N ASN A 111 -16.69 3.14 -26.47
CA ASN A 111 -17.68 2.23 -27.03
C ASN A 111 -17.15 0.80 -27.16
N GLN A 112 -15.91 0.65 -27.65
CA GLN A 112 -15.27 -0.66 -27.82
C GLN A 112 -14.91 -1.30 -26.47
N SER A 113 -14.52 -0.50 -25.48
CA SER A 113 -14.10 -0.97 -24.16
C SER A 113 -15.26 -1.15 -23.18
N TYR A 114 -16.49 -0.80 -23.55
CA TYR A 114 -17.66 -0.82 -22.67
C TYR A 114 -17.86 -2.18 -21.98
N GLU A 115 -17.90 -3.27 -22.75
CA GLU A 115 -18.10 -4.62 -22.18
C GLU A 115 -16.92 -5.08 -21.32
N LYS A 116 -15.68 -4.70 -21.67
CA LYS A 116 -14.48 -4.93 -20.86
C LYS A 116 -14.60 -4.23 -19.50
N HIS A 117 -14.98 -2.96 -19.49
CA HIS A 117 -15.14 -2.15 -18.27
C HIS A 117 -16.31 -2.63 -17.42
N LYS A 118 -17.42 -3.01 -18.03
CA LYS A 118 -18.58 -3.61 -17.34
C LYS A 118 -18.21 -4.93 -16.65
N LYS A 119 -17.48 -5.81 -17.34
CA LYS A 119 -16.98 -7.07 -16.77
C LYS A 119 -16.02 -6.81 -15.61
N TYR A 120 -15.12 -5.85 -15.77
CA TYR A 120 -14.21 -5.41 -14.72
C TYR A 120 -14.97 -4.90 -13.49
N ASN A 121 -15.88 -3.93 -13.66
CA ASN A 121 -16.65 -3.35 -12.57
C ASN A 121 -17.44 -4.43 -11.81
N ARG A 122 -18.04 -5.38 -12.53
CA ARG A 122 -18.72 -6.52 -11.89
C ARG A 122 -17.77 -7.38 -11.06
N GLY A 123 -16.56 -7.65 -11.56
CA GLY A 123 -15.53 -8.37 -10.82
C GLY A 123 -15.06 -7.60 -9.59
N TRP A 124 -14.82 -6.30 -9.76
CA TRP A 124 -14.42 -5.39 -8.71
C TRP A 124 -15.42 -5.33 -7.56
N TRP A 125 -16.71 -5.17 -7.88
CA TRP A 125 -17.79 -5.20 -6.89
C TRP A 125 -17.85 -6.54 -6.14
N LYS A 126 -17.68 -7.67 -6.83
CA LYS A 126 -17.68 -8.99 -6.18
C LYS A 126 -16.51 -9.14 -5.19
N LEU A 127 -15.31 -8.68 -5.55
CA LEU A 127 -14.14 -8.70 -4.67
C LEU A 127 -14.32 -7.76 -3.46
N ASN A 128 -14.90 -6.58 -3.66
CA ASN A 128 -15.17 -5.66 -2.56
C ASN A 128 -16.27 -6.17 -1.61
N LEU A 129 -17.31 -6.83 -2.15
CA LEU A 129 -18.34 -7.46 -1.32
C LEU A 129 -17.79 -8.67 -0.55
N SER A 130 -16.90 -9.46 -1.15
CA SER A 130 -16.30 -10.60 -0.45
C SER A 130 -15.37 -10.18 0.69
N LEU A 131 -14.89 -8.94 0.72
CA LEU A 131 -14.09 -8.37 1.80
C LEU A 131 -14.88 -8.05 3.06
N LEU A 132 -16.21 -7.87 2.97
CA LEU A 132 -17.02 -7.37 4.10
C LEU A 132 -17.04 -8.35 5.28
N ILE A 133 -17.33 -9.63 5.01
CA ILE A 133 -17.41 -10.67 6.03
C ILE A 133 -16.05 -10.87 6.75
N PRO A 134 -14.94 -11.18 6.05
CA PRO A 134 -13.65 -11.34 6.70
C PRO A 134 -13.15 -10.06 7.35
N GLY A 135 -13.45 -8.88 6.77
CA GLY A 135 -13.13 -7.59 7.35
C GLY A 135 -13.85 -7.35 8.68
N TRP A 136 -15.13 -7.72 8.77
CA TRP A 136 -15.89 -7.62 10.01
C TRP A 136 -15.33 -8.52 11.11
N PHE A 137 -15.07 -9.79 10.81
CA PHE A 137 -14.43 -10.71 11.76
C PHE A 137 -13.03 -10.24 12.19
N ALA A 138 -12.21 -9.75 11.26
CA ALA A 138 -10.89 -9.21 11.56
C ALA A 138 -10.97 -7.98 12.48
N LYS A 139 -11.96 -7.09 12.27
CA LYS A 139 -12.15 -5.92 13.14
C LYS A 139 -12.61 -6.30 14.54
N LEU A 140 -13.51 -7.27 14.68
CA LEU A 140 -13.91 -7.79 15.99
C LEU A 140 -12.72 -8.38 16.76
N ASP A 141 -11.93 -9.23 16.10
CA ASP A 141 -10.70 -9.81 16.65
C ASP A 141 -9.70 -8.72 17.09
N SER A 142 -9.54 -7.68 16.27
CA SER A 142 -8.64 -6.57 16.55
C SER A 142 -9.11 -5.71 17.72
N LEU A 143 -10.42 -5.48 17.86
CA LEU A 143 -10.99 -4.67 18.96
C LEU A 143 -10.76 -5.34 20.31
N ILE A 144 -10.98 -6.65 20.40
CA ILE A 144 -10.73 -7.44 21.62
C ILE A 144 -9.26 -7.33 22.05
N ARG A 145 -8.33 -7.16 21.10
CA ARG A 145 -6.88 -7.15 21.33
C ARG A 145 -6.26 -5.75 21.32
N TYR A 146 -7.06 -4.70 21.17
CA TYR A 146 -6.60 -3.34 20.85
C TYR A 146 -5.64 -2.77 21.91
N LYS A 147 -6.05 -2.76 23.20
CA LYS A 147 -5.23 -2.21 24.29
C LYS A 147 -3.86 -2.88 24.37
N ARG A 148 -3.84 -4.21 24.47
CA ARG A 148 -2.61 -5.02 24.58
C ARG A 148 -1.67 -4.80 23.40
N ARG A 149 -2.21 -4.67 22.19
CA ARG A 149 -1.41 -4.40 20.99
C ARG A 149 -0.82 -3.01 21.02
N ASN A 150 -1.62 -1.97 21.28
CA ASN A 150 -1.13 -0.59 21.30
C ASN A 150 0.03 -0.40 22.27
N ASP A 151 -0.11 -0.88 23.51
CA ASP A 151 0.94 -0.73 24.53
C ASP A 151 2.26 -1.40 24.08
N TYR A 152 2.16 -2.56 23.42
CA TYR A 152 3.32 -3.26 22.86
C TYR A 152 4.01 -2.48 21.73
N TYR A 153 3.26 -1.87 20.81
CA TYR A 153 3.87 -1.12 19.71
C TYR A 153 4.46 0.21 20.18
N PHE A 154 3.80 0.89 21.12
CA PHE A 154 4.32 2.13 21.71
C PHE A 154 5.63 1.89 22.48
N THR A 155 5.68 0.84 23.32
CA THR A 155 6.90 0.49 24.06
C THR A 155 8.04 0.09 23.12
N LYS A 156 7.76 -0.71 22.08
CA LYS A 156 8.76 -1.08 21.08
C LYS A 156 9.30 0.13 20.32
N TYR A 157 8.42 1.03 19.89
CA TYR A 157 8.78 2.25 19.16
C TYR A 157 9.62 3.21 20.03
N ALA A 158 9.17 3.48 21.25
CA ALA A 158 9.93 4.30 22.20
C ALA A 158 11.33 3.73 22.46
N ASN A 159 11.45 2.41 22.60
CA ASN A 159 12.74 1.76 22.76
C ASN A 159 13.62 1.89 21.50
N SER A 160 13.06 1.81 20.29
CA SER A 160 13.86 1.95 19.06
C SER A 160 14.33 3.38 18.78
N GLU A 161 13.55 4.40 19.16
CA GLU A 161 13.90 5.81 18.91
C GLU A 161 14.75 6.42 20.02
N ILE A 162 14.43 6.13 21.28
CA ILE A 162 15.08 6.73 22.45
C ILE A 162 16.36 5.96 22.80
N PHE A 163 16.39 4.64 22.58
CA PHE A 163 17.51 3.77 22.91
C PHE A 163 17.91 2.90 21.70
N PRO A 164 18.45 3.50 20.63
CA PRO A 164 18.92 2.73 19.48
C PRO A 164 19.94 1.69 19.96
N GLN A 165 19.64 0.41 19.76
CA GLN A 165 20.55 -0.68 20.10
C GLN A 165 21.84 -0.53 19.29
N GLU A 166 22.95 -0.20 19.95
CA GLU A 166 24.29 -0.27 19.36
C GLU A 166 24.53 -1.70 18.89
N LYS A 167 24.63 -1.91 17.58
CA LYS A 167 25.09 -3.18 17.02
C LYS A 167 26.59 -3.30 17.26
N ASP A 168 26.95 -3.97 18.34
CA ASP A 168 28.34 -4.27 18.67
C ASP A 168 28.98 -5.14 17.56
N PRO A 169 30.02 -4.67 16.85
CA PRO A 169 30.56 -5.34 15.66
C PRO A 169 31.26 -6.68 15.95
N ASN A 170 31.48 -7.03 17.22
CA ASN A 170 32.25 -8.21 17.61
C ASN A 170 31.43 -9.40 18.12
N ASN A 171 30.09 -9.33 18.15
CA ASN A 171 29.27 -10.48 18.56
C ASN A 171 27.89 -10.54 17.87
N PRO A 172 27.76 -11.28 16.75
CA PRO A 172 26.53 -11.33 15.97
C PRO A 172 25.34 -12.06 16.67
N ASN A 173 25.52 -12.62 17.87
CA ASN A 173 24.50 -13.45 18.54
C ASN A 173 23.87 -12.82 19.80
N LEU A 174 24.15 -11.56 20.14
CA LEU A 174 23.62 -10.93 21.35
C LEU A 174 22.29 -10.16 21.16
N SER A 175 21.37 -10.64 20.29
CA SER A 175 20.04 -10.00 20.11
C SER A 175 18.89 -10.65 20.90
N LYS A 176 19.19 -11.61 21.79
CA LYS A 176 18.16 -12.35 22.55
C LYS A 176 18.28 -12.11 24.06
N LYS A 177 18.12 -10.88 24.53
CA LYS A 177 17.90 -10.64 25.98
C LYS A 177 17.33 -9.24 26.26
N SER A 178 16.13 -8.96 25.74
CA SER A 178 15.28 -7.89 26.30
C SER A 178 13.81 -8.27 26.22
N ASN A 179 13.48 -9.48 26.67
CA ASN A 179 12.12 -9.79 27.10
C ASN A 179 12.06 -9.58 28.62
N PHE A 180 12.09 -8.32 29.05
CA PHE A 180 11.67 -7.97 30.40
C PHE A 180 10.15 -7.83 30.37
N PHE A 181 9.45 -8.97 30.32
CA PHE A 181 8.03 -9.03 30.63
C PHE A 181 7.91 -9.45 32.09
N ASP A 182 7.79 -8.45 32.95
CA ASP A 182 7.36 -8.63 34.33
C ASP A 182 5.95 -9.24 34.32
N LYS A 183 5.87 -10.52 34.68
CA LYS A 183 4.61 -11.15 35.10
C LYS A 183 4.32 -10.68 36.51
N ASN A 184 3.81 -9.47 36.68
CA ASN A 184 3.04 -9.03 37.86
C ASN A 184 2.66 -7.54 37.69
N SER A 185 1.52 -7.28 37.06
CA SER A 185 0.87 -5.97 37.16
C SER A 185 -0.64 -6.16 37.36
N GLU A 186 -0.99 -6.85 38.44
CA GLU A 186 -2.27 -6.61 39.10
C GLU A 186 -2.04 -5.54 40.18
N LYS A 187 -2.86 -4.49 40.11
CA LYS A 187 -3.02 -3.33 41.02
C LYS A 187 -2.17 -2.08 40.79
N LEU A 188 -2.88 -0.96 41.05
CA LEU A 188 -2.52 0.46 41.11
C LEU A 188 -2.44 1.17 39.75
N GLY A 189 -3.19 2.24 39.48
CA GLY A 189 -4.19 2.98 40.22
C GLY A 189 -4.72 4.13 39.35
N HIS A 190 -5.92 4.61 39.64
CA HIS A 190 -6.53 5.78 39.00
C HIS A 190 -5.64 7.02 39.14
N ARG A 191 -5.38 7.72 38.03
CA ARG A 191 -5.19 9.18 37.97
C ARG A 191 -5.65 9.70 36.60
N GLU A 192 -6.55 10.68 36.63
CA GLU A 192 -7.14 11.33 35.48
C GLU A 192 -6.29 12.49 34.94
N ASN A 193 -6.54 12.78 33.66
CA ASN A 193 -6.39 14.04 32.92
C ASN A 193 -5.02 14.42 32.32
N SER A 194 -4.83 13.98 31.07
CA SER A 194 -4.23 14.78 30.00
C SER A 194 -4.86 14.33 28.67
N ASP A 195 -5.44 15.26 27.91
CA ASP A 195 -6.16 14.99 26.66
C ASP A 195 -5.27 14.28 25.61
N PRO A 196 -5.60 13.05 25.16
CA PRO A 196 -4.76 12.27 24.24
C PRO A 196 -4.92 12.66 22.76
N SER A 197 -5.87 13.54 22.43
CA SER A 197 -6.29 13.82 21.05
C SER A 197 -5.31 14.69 20.27
N ASP A 198 -4.49 15.50 20.95
CA ASP A 198 -3.59 16.47 20.31
C ASP A 198 -2.28 15.85 19.79
N SER A 199 -1.75 14.79 20.43
CA SER A 199 -0.43 14.27 20.01
C SER A 199 -0.47 13.37 18.76
N PHE A 200 -1.64 12.82 18.42
CA PHE A 200 -1.82 11.97 17.24
C PHE A 200 -2.04 12.78 15.96
N SER A 201 -2.78 13.88 16.05
CA SER A 201 -3.11 14.75 14.92
C SER A 201 -1.88 15.55 14.47
N VAL A 202 -1.08 16.04 15.42
CA VAL A 202 0.18 16.77 15.15
C VAL A 202 1.23 15.85 14.52
N ARG A 203 1.43 14.64 15.06
CA ARG A 203 2.37 13.64 14.47
C ARG A 203 2.01 13.19 13.07
N ARG A 204 0.72 13.09 12.76
CA ARG A 204 0.27 12.71 11.41
C ARG A 204 0.64 13.79 10.38
N LYS A 205 0.63 15.07 10.75
CA LYS A 205 1.03 16.18 9.86
C LYS A 205 2.53 16.15 9.55
N GLU A 206 3.38 16.00 10.57
CA GLU A 206 4.85 15.94 10.38
C GLU A 206 5.27 14.79 9.47
N LYS A 207 4.60 13.64 9.56
CA LYS A 207 4.88 12.48 8.69
C LYS A 207 4.50 12.76 7.24
N ILE A 208 3.39 13.46 6.99
CA ILE A 208 2.93 13.82 5.64
C ILE A 208 3.93 14.75 4.95
N ASP A 209 4.48 15.73 5.67
CA ASP A 209 5.41 16.72 5.11
C ASP A 209 6.79 16.13 4.77
N SER A 210 7.18 14.99 5.36
CA SER A 210 8.45 14.31 5.07
C SER A 210 8.46 13.48 3.78
N TYR A 211 7.29 13.25 3.16
CA TYR A 211 7.14 12.43 1.95
C TYR A 211 6.95 13.24 0.66
N TYR A 212 6.79 14.56 0.75
CA TYR A 212 6.68 15.49 -0.38
C TYR A 212 7.95 16.33 -0.50
#